data_AF-A0A1I7FVB1-F1
#
_entry.id   AF-A0A1I7FVB1-F1
#
_cell.length_a   1.000
_cell.length_b   1.000
_cell.length_c   1.000
_cell.angle_alpha   90.00
_cell.angle_beta   90.00
_cell.angle_gamma   90.00
#
_symmetry.space_group_name_H-M   'P 1'
#
loop_
_entity.id
_entity.type
_entity.pdbx_description
1 polymer ?
#
loop_
_entity_poly.entity_id
_entity_poly.type
_entity_poly.pdbx_seq_one_letter_code
_entity_poly.pdbx_strand_id
1 'polypeptide(L)'
;MMKRRSVTFLLLAGLLLLSVGSCTQNRQKGGDRGVALVDENVSFAAGQYSLMLAKLEDSARILNPKSVIDGKMKYIPPQEWTSGFFPGSLWYLYELTGDEKWMMEAVKYTESLDTIQYFTDNHDVGFMIYCSYGNGLRLAGTEAYKGVIVNAARSLCTRFVPAAGIIQSWNASKAKGWECPVIIDNMMNLELLFAATKLTGDSTFYRIAVSHADNTIRNHYRPDYSTWHVIDYSKADGSVRHRNTHQGYSDESSWSRGQSWGVYGYVLCYRETGDQKYLDQAEKALEFIAGHPNYPEDGVPYWDFDSPDIPDTYRDASAGAILASALYELSTYSDRKDYKGWADRIMTTLSGPTYRAPLGENGDFLLMHSVGSLPHNSEVDVPLNYADYYFLEALKRKRDLEK
;
A
#
# COMPACT_ATOMS: atom_id res chain seq x y z
N MET A 1 -90.22 30.00 -24.84
CA MET A 1 -89.74 30.11 -26.25
C MET A 1 -88.22 30.00 -26.22
N MET A 2 -87.65 28.91 -26.77
CA MET A 2 -86.29 28.69 -27.34
C MET A 2 -85.14 29.66 -26.92
N LYS A 3 -83.89 29.28 -26.61
CA LYS A 3 -83.05 28.14 -27.03
C LYS A 3 -81.71 28.14 -26.22
N ARG A 4 -81.25 26.92 -25.88
CA ARG A 4 -79.88 26.39 -25.64
C ARG A 4 -78.65 27.29 -25.93
N ARG A 5 -77.59 27.20 -25.09
CA ARG A 5 -76.43 26.27 -25.28
C ARG A 5 -75.41 26.36 -24.11
N SER A 6 -74.85 25.19 -23.81
CA SER A 6 -73.88 24.78 -22.78
C SER A 6 -72.45 25.31 -23.00
N VAL A 7 -71.58 25.28 -21.98
CA VAL A 7 -70.33 24.46 -21.93
C VAL A 7 -69.73 24.49 -20.49
N THR A 8 -69.39 23.30 -20.04
CA THR A 8 -68.78 22.86 -18.78
C THR A 8 -67.30 23.25 -18.66
N PHE A 9 -66.84 23.67 -17.49
CA PHE A 9 -65.40 23.74 -17.15
C PHE A 9 -65.12 22.82 -15.95
N LEU A 10 -64.32 21.80 -16.19
CA LEU A 10 -63.83 20.78 -15.25
C LEU A 10 -62.45 20.38 -15.79
N LEU A 11 -61.41 20.38 -14.94
CA LEU A 11 -59.97 20.03 -15.12
C LEU A 11 -59.17 21.13 -14.37
N LEU A 12 -58.24 20.93 -13.44
CA LEU A 12 -57.37 19.83 -13.07
C LEU A 12 -56.94 20.08 -11.61
N ALA A 13 -57.12 19.12 -10.70
CA ALA A 13 -56.44 19.11 -9.40
C ALA A 13 -55.73 17.75 -9.30
N GLY A 14 -54.46 17.72 -9.71
CA GLY A 14 -53.64 16.52 -9.78
C GLY A 14 -52.28 16.76 -9.16
N LEU A 15 -52.07 16.11 -8.01
CA LEU A 15 -50.82 15.64 -7.40
C LEU A 15 -49.50 16.39 -7.69
N LEU A 16 -48.93 16.98 -6.63
CA LEU A 16 -47.48 17.14 -6.48
C LEU A 16 -47.10 17.07 -4.99
N LEU A 17 -47.04 15.85 -4.47
CA LEU A 17 -46.39 15.50 -3.22
C LEU A 17 -45.84 14.10 -3.43
N LEU A 18 -44.54 13.98 -3.76
CA LEU A 18 -43.68 12.82 -3.53
C LEU A 18 -42.33 13.02 -4.24
N SER A 19 -41.33 13.52 -3.52
CA SER A 19 -39.90 13.22 -3.78
C SER A 19 -38.99 13.80 -2.69
N VAL A 20 -39.21 13.44 -1.43
CA VAL A 20 -38.20 13.61 -0.37
C VAL A 20 -38.04 12.29 0.36
N GLY A 21 -37.40 11.32 -0.30
CA GLY A 21 -37.17 9.99 0.29
C GLY A 21 -36.07 9.15 -0.39
N SER A 22 -35.54 9.60 -1.54
CA SER A 22 -34.64 8.76 -2.34
C SER A 22 -33.14 8.91 -1.99
N CYS A 23 -32.75 9.93 -1.23
CA CYS A 23 -31.34 10.13 -0.86
C CYS A 23 -30.92 9.36 0.40
N THR A 24 -31.85 9.08 1.32
CA THR A 24 -31.54 8.38 2.58
C THR A 24 -31.43 6.87 2.40
N GLN A 25 -32.27 6.25 1.57
CA GLN A 25 -32.21 4.80 1.30
C GLN A 25 -30.95 4.35 0.55
N ASN A 26 -30.37 5.20 -0.30
CA ASN A 26 -29.18 4.84 -1.07
C ASN A 26 -27.90 4.89 -0.23
N ARG A 27 -27.80 5.81 0.75
CA ARG A 27 -26.68 5.83 1.71
C ARG A 27 -26.70 4.64 2.66
N GLN A 28 -27.88 4.24 3.16
CA GLN A 28 -28.02 3.05 4.01
C GLN A 28 -27.68 1.76 3.27
N LYS A 29 -28.19 1.56 2.04
CA LYS A 29 -27.85 0.37 1.23
C LYS A 29 -26.39 0.30 0.81
N GLY A 30 -25.73 1.44 0.62
CA GLY A 30 -24.29 1.52 0.35
C GLY A 30 -23.44 1.14 1.57
N GLY A 31 -23.80 1.67 2.75
CA GLY A 31 -23.14 1.36 4.02
C GLY A 31 -23.24 -0.13 4.39
N ASP A 32 -24.44 -0.72 4.29
CA ASP A 32 -24.67 -2.13 4.61
C ASP A 32 -23.84 -3.09 3.72
N ARG A 33 -23.63 -2.74 2.44
CA ARG A 33 -22.80 -3.53 1.52
C ARG A 33 -21.31 -3.38 1.80
N GLY A 34 -20.86 -2.19 2.20
CA GLY A 34 -19.48 -1.92 2.58
C GLY A 34 -19.06 -2.72 3.81
N VAL A 35 -19.89 -2.68 4.86
CA VAL A 35 -19.71 -3.47 6.08
C VAL A 35 -19.70 -4.97 5.77
N ALA A 36 -20.64 -5.45 4.95
CA ALA A 36 -20.67 -6.85 4.54
C ALA A 36 -19.41 -7.31 3.80
N LEU A 37 -18.84 -6.47 2.91
CA LEU A 37 -17.58 -6.78 2.22
C LEU A 37 -16.42 -6.90 3.22
N VAL A 38 -16.31 -5.97 4.16
CA VAL A 38 -15.26 -6.01 5.19
C VAL A 38 -15.37 -7.29 6.01
N ASP A 39 -16.53 -7.58 6.58
CA ASP A 39 -16.71 -8.71 7.48
C ASP A 39 -16.49 -10.06 6.78
N GLU A 40 -16.93 -10.20 5.52
CA GLU A 40 -16.67 -11.38 4.70
C GLU A 40 -15.17 -11.59 4.49
N ASN A 41 -14.46 -10.53 4.08
CA ASN A 41 -13.03 -10.63 3.76
C ASN A 41 -12.17 -10.80 5.01
N VAL A 42 -12.57 -10.22 6.15
CA VAL A 42 -11.91 -10.45 7.45
C VAL A 42 -12.07 -11.90 7.88
N SER A 43 -13.29 -12.45 7.77
CA SER A 43 -13.56 -13.85 8.12
C SER A 43 -12.80 -14.82 7.20
N PHE A 44 -12.76 -14.53 5.90
CA PHE A 44 -11.96 -15.27 4.93
C PHE A 44 -10.47 -15.21 5.26
N ALA A 45 -9.92 -14.02 5.53
CA ALA A 45 -8.51 -13.85 5.83
C ALA A 45 -8.10 -14.57 7.11
N ALA A 46 -8.95 -14.51 8.15
CA ALA A 46 -8.78 -15.29 9.36
C ALA A 46 -8.78 -16.80 9.08
N GLY A 47 -9.62 -17.28 8.16
CA GLY A 47 -9.63 -18.67 7.71
C GLY A 47 -8.34 -19.07 6.99
N GLN A 48 -7.94 -18.32 5.96
CA GLN A 48 -6.69 -18.51 5.22
C GLN A 48 -5.48 -18.55 6.15
N TYR A 49 -5.28 -17.52 6.98
CA TYR A 49 -4.11 -17.45 7.84
C TYR A 49 -4.12 -18.50 8.95
N SER A 50 -5.30 -18.99 9.39
CA SER A 50 -5.36 -20.12 10.33
C SER A 50 -4.82 -21.41 9.69
N LEU A 51 -5.16 -21.65 8.41
CA LEU A 51 -4.61 -22.78 7.66
C LEU A 51 -3.11 -22.61 7.39
N MET A 52 -2.68 -21.38 7.09
CA MET A 52 -1.27 -21.06 6.90
C MET A 52 -0.47 -21.36 8.17
N LEU A 53 -0.90 -20.83 9.32
CA LEU A 53 -0.22 -21.03 10.60
C LEU A 53 -0.16 -22.51 11.00
N ALA A 54 -1.24 -23.27 10.81
CA ALA A 54 -1.24 -24.71 11.08
C ALA A 54 -0.14 -25.46 10.30
N LYS A 55 0.13 -25.06 9.04
CA LYS A 55 1.23 -25.64 8.23
C LYS A 55 2.62 -25.18 8.70
N LEU A 56 2.72 -24.04 9.37
CA LEU A 56 3.97 -23.49 9.89
C LEU A 56 4.34 -24.05 11.27
N GLU A 57 3.35 -24.44 12.08
CA GLU A 57 3.56 -25.04 13.41
C GLU A 57 4.36 -26.36 13.34
N ASP A 58 4.26 -27.09 12.23
CA ASP A 58 5.03 -28.32 12.00
C ASP A 58 6.53 -28.08 11.75
N SER A 59 6.97 -26.82 11.65
CA SER A 59 8.36 -26.46 11.42
C SER A 59 9.16 -26.32 12.72
N ALA A 60 10.36 -26.90 12.74
CA ALA A 60 11.33 -26.72 13.83
C ALA A 60 11.94 -25.29 13.89
N ARG A 61 11.62 -24.43 12.92
CA ARG A 61 12.10 -23.04 12.81
C ARG A 61 10.94 -22.09 12.53
N ILE A 62 11.05 -20.84 12.97
CA ILE A 62 10.12 -19.78 12.57
C ILE A 62 10.37 -19.47 11.08
N LEU A 63 9.34 -19.68 10.26
CA LEU A 63 9.38 -19.48 8.82
C LEU A 63 8.38 -18.40 8.43
N ASN A 64 8.85 -17.32 7.81
CA ASN A 64 8.01 -16.25 7.30
C ASN A 64 7.59 -16.57 5.85
N PRO A 65 6.30 -16.75 5.54
CA PRO A 65 5.83 -16.95 4.18
C PRO A 65 6.04 -15.70 3.31
N LYS A 66 6.47 -15.94 2.08
CA LYS A 66 6.75 -14.89 1.09
C LYS A 66 5.80 -14.94 -0.10
N SER A 67 5.70 -16.13 -0.71
CA SER A 67 5.01 -16.36 -1.97
C SER A 67 4.82 -17.87 -2.20
N VAL A 68 4.15 -18.24 -3.28
CA VAL A 68 4.12 -19.59 -3.86
C VAL A 68 4.70 -19.52 -5.26
N ILE A 69 5.82 -20.20 -5.49
CA ILE A 69 6.50 -20.21 -6.80
C ILE A 69 6.63 -21.67 -7.25
N ASP A 70 6.20 -21.96 -8.47
CA ASP A 70 6.14 -23.31 -9.04
C ASP A 70 5.39 -24.30 -8.14
N GLY A 71 4.27 -23.85 -7.57
CA GLY A 71 3.43 -24.64 -6.65
C GLY A 71 4.06 -24.91 -5.28
N LYS A 72 5.19 -24.28 -4.94
CA LYS A 72 5.90 -24.46 -3.67
C LYS A 72 5.92 -23.19 -2.85
N MET A 73 5.57 -23.31 -1.57
CA MET A 73 5.73 -22.24 -0.60
C MET A 73 7.18 -21.78 -0.54
N LYS A 74 7.38 -20.47 -0.60
CA LYS A 74 8.66 -19.80 -0.42
C LYS A 74 8.64 -19.06 0.90
N TYR A 75 9.72 -19.23 1.65
CA TYR A 75 9.94 -18.55 2.92
C TYR A 75 11.07 -17.54 2.79
N ILE A 76 11.04 -16.51 3.63
CA ILE A 76 11.98 -15.41 3.60
C ILE A 76 12.86 -15.39 4.87
N PRO A 77 14.20 -15.22 4.75
CA PRO A 77 15.04 -14.97 5.93
C PRO A 77 14.78 -13.57 6.51
N PRO A 78 15.11 -13.32 7.78
CA PRO A 78 14.86 -12.03 8.41
C PRO A 78 15.41 -10.82 7.62
N GLN A 79 16.56 -10.96 6.96
CA GLN A 79 17.29 -9.87 6.29
C GLN A 79 16.75 -9.48 4.91
N GLU A 80 15.80 -10.25 4.36
CA GLU A 80 15.22 -9.91 3.07
C GLU A 80 13.98 -9.01 3.27
N TRP A 81 13.80 -8.07 2.34
CA TRP A 81 12.99 -6.86 2.53
C TRP A 81 11.51 -7.08 2.88
N THR A 82 10.91 -8.23 2.49
CA THR A 82 9.50 -8.53 2.78
C THR A 82 9.25 -9.24 4.11
N SER A 83 10.28 -9.38 4.96
CA SER A 83 10.18 -10.15 6.21
C SER A 83 9.21 -9.56 7.23
N GLY A 84 8.97 -8.24 7.19
CA GLY A 84 8.07 -7.53 8.11
C GLY A 84 6.58 -7.64 7.78
N PHE A 85 6.21 -8.05 6.56
CA PHE A 85 4.81 -8.01 6.13
C PHE A 85 3.97 -9.14 6.72
N PHE A 86 4.49 -10.37 6.83
CA PHE A 86 3.74 -11.46 7.44
C PHE A 86 3.37 -11.22 8.92
N PRO A 87 4.30 -10.86 9.82
CA PRO A 87 3.93 -10.44 11.17
C PRO A 87 3.00 -9.22 11.16
N GLY A 88 3.19 -8.28 10.23
CA GLY A 88 2.28 -7.16 10.04
C GLY A 88 0.85 -7.57 9.70
N SER A 89 0.66 -8.56 8.83
CA SER A 89 -0.66 -9.12 8.50
C SER A 89 -1.31 -9.79 9.72
N LEU A 90 -0.54 -10.49 10.55
CA LEU A 90 -1.04 -11.05 11.81
C LEU A 90 -1.50 -9.96 12.78
N TRP A 91 -0.76 -8.86 12.89
CA TRP A 91 -1.18 -7.69 13.65
C TRP A 91 -2.48 -7.07 13.11
N TYR A 92 -2.62 -6.94 11.79
CA TYR A 92 -3.89 -6.47 11.22
C TYR A 92 -5.05 -7.45 11.45
N LEU A 93 -4.81 -8.76 11.41
CA LEU A 93 -5.83 -9.75 11.76
C LEU A 93 -6.28 -9.62 13.22
N TYR A 94 -5.35 -9.35 14.15
CA TYR A 94 -5.70 -9.03 15.54
C TYR A 94 -6.58 -7.78 15.61
N GLU A 95 -6.18 -6.69 14.97
CA GLU A 95 -6.96 -5.45 14.95
C GLU A 95 -8.33 -5.61 14.26
N LEU A 96 -8.41 -6.47 13.24
CA LEU A 96 -9.63 -6.72 12.49
C LEU A 96 -10.59 -7.66 13.22
N THR A 97 -10.11 -8.63 13.98
CA THR A 97 -10.97 -9.65 14.59
C THR A 97 -11.16 -9.48 16.10
N GLY A 98 -10.21 -8.83 16.78
CA GLY A 98 -10.12 -8.79 18.24
C GLY A 98 -9.69 -10.12 18.89
N ASP A 99 -9.34 -11.15 18.10
CA ASP A 99 -8.98 -12.47 18.61
C ASP A 99 -7.49 -12.51 19.01
N GLU A 100 -7.24 -12.75 20.31
CA GLU A 100 -5.90 -12.76 20.91
C GLU A 100 -4.95 -13.79 20.30
N LYS A 101 -5.47 -14.84 19.63
CA LYS A 101 -4.60 -15.81 18.93
C LYS A 101 -3.71 -15.14 17.90
N TRP A 102 -4.23 -14.12 17.20
CA TRP A 102 -3.49 -13.40 16.17
C TRP A 102 -2.40 -12.53 16.80
N MET A 103 -2.69 -11.91 17.94
CA MET A 103 -1.69 -11.16 18.70
C MET A 103 -0.54 -12.06 19.14
N MET A 104 -0.83 -13.25 19.67
CA MET A 104 0.20 -14.19 20.12
C MET A 104 1.14 -14.61 18.97
N GLU A 105 0.58 -14.97 17.80
CA GLU A 105 1.40 -15.30 16.64
C GLU A 105 2.12 -14.06 16.08
N ALA A 106 1.48 -12.89 16.05
CA ALA A 106 2.11 -11.66 15.60
C ALA A 106 3.35 -11.30 16.45
N VAL A 107 3.27 -11.47 17.78
CA VAL A 107 4.42 -11.29 18.69
C VAL A 107 5.55 -12.26 18.33
N LYS A 108 5.25 -13.56 18.23
CA LYS A 108 6.24 -14.61 17.89
C LYS A 108 6.99 -14.31 16.59
N TYR A 109 6.27 -13.93 15.52
CA TYR A 109 6.91 -13.62 14.24
C TYR A 109 7.61 -12.26 14.23
N THR A 110 7.08 -11.26 14.94
CA THR A 110 7.74 -9.94 15.09
C THR A 110 9.10 -10.08 15.80
N GLU A 111 9.13 -10.81 16.92
CA GLU A 111 10.34 -10.97 17.72
C GLU A 111 11.42 -11.79 17.01
N SER A 112 11.04 -12.61 16.03
CA SER A 112 12.00 -13.30 15.17
C SER A 112 12.86 -12.36 14.29
N LEU A 113 12.45 -11.09 14.15
CA LEU A 113 13.13 -10.07 13.36
C LEU A 113 14.03 -9.15 14.20
N ASP A 114 14.27 -9.44 15.49
CA ASP A 114 15.05 -8.56 16.40
C ASP A 114 16.40 -8.12 15.83
N THR A 115 17.10 -9.03 15.14
CA THR A 115 18.43 -8.74 14.56
C THR A 115 18.42 -7.64 13.50
N ILE A 116 17.26 -7.34 12.90
CA ILE A 116 17.14 -6.35 11.82
C ILE A 116 17.34 -4.92 12.30
N GLN A 117 17.18 -4.65 13.60
CA GLN A 117 17.47 -3.32 14.15
C GLN A 117 18.92 -2.87 13.94
N TYR A 118 19.86 -3.80 13.69
CA TYR A 118 21.27 -3.54 13.42
C TYR A 118 21.63 -3.61 11.92
N PHE A 119 20.66 -3.87 11.05
CA PHE A 119 20.91 -4.10 9.64
C PHE A 119 21.08 -2.78 8.88
N THR A 120 22.18 -2.62 8.15
CA THR A 120 22.54 -1.36 7.45
C THR A 120 22.70 -1.50 5.95
N ASP A 121 22.44 -2.68 5.36
CA ASP A 121 22.80 -2.97 3.97
C ASP A 121 21.85 -2.38 2.93
N ASN A 122 20.57 -2.18 3.28
CA ASN A 122 19.57 -1.56 2.42
C ASN A 122 18.61 -0.69 3.23
N HIS A 123 17.74 0.03 2.52
CA HIS A 123 16.77 0.95 3.10
C HIS A 123 15.50 0.29 3.63
N ASP A 124 15.26 -0.98 3.29
CA ASP A 124 14.01 -1.71 3.57
C ASP A 124 13.81 -2.04 5.05
N VAL A 125 14.76 -1.65 5.91
CA VAL A 125 14.65 -1.73 7.37
C VAL A 125 13.33 -1.11 7.86
N GLY A 126 12.81 -0.08 7.17
CA GLY A 126 11.50 0.50 7.44
C GLY A 126 10.36 -0.52 7.28
N PHE A 127 10.26 -1.19 6.13
CA PHE A 127 9.29 -2.27 5.93
C PHE A 127 9.48 -3.40 6.94
N MET A 128 10.72 -3.83 7.16
CA MET A 128 11.02 -5.01 7.97
C MET A 128 10.66 -4.78 9.46
N ILE A 129 11.00 -3.61 10.02
CA ILE A 129 10.79 -3.29 11.43
C ILE A 129 9.47 -2.57 11.68
N TYR A 130 9.09 -1.60 10.86
CA TYR A 130 7.92 -0.77 11.18
C TYR A 130 6.60 -1.48 10.87
N CYS A 131 6.54 -2.33 9.83
CA CYS A 131 5.37 -3.18 9.61
C CYS A 131 5.17 -4.25 10.69
N SER A 132 6.24 -4.64 11.39
CA SER A 132 6.24 -5.65 12.46
C SER A 132 6.20 -5.01 13.86
N TYR A 133 7.35 -4.58 14.39
CA TYR A 133 7.49 -3.92 15.70
C TYR A 133 6.67 -2.64 15.82
N GLY A 134 6.54 -1.85 14.75
CA GLY A 134 5.70 -0.64 14.76
C GLY A 134 4.24 -0.96 15.05
N ASN A 135 3.70 -1.99 14.39
CA ASN A 135 2.36 -2.49 14.66
C ASN A 135 2.24 -3.11 16.07
N GLY A 136 3.24 -3.87 16.52
CA GLY A 136 3.23 -4.43 17.88
C GLY A 136 3.22 -3.36 18.97
N LEU A 137 3.98 -2.27 18.80
CA LEU A 137 3.93 -1.13 19.71
C LEU A 137 2.55 -0.45 19.68
N ARG A 138 1.98 -0.25 18.49
CA ARG A 138 0.68 0.41 18.30
C ARG A 138 -0.49 -0.37 18.91
N LEU A 139 -0.49 -1.69 18.78
CA LEU A 139 -1.63 -2.54 19.12
C LEU A 139 -1.52 -3.23 20.48
N ALA A 140 -0.30 -3.61 20.90
CA ALA A 140 -0.08 -4.28 22.19
C ALA A 140 0.60 -3.38 23.24
N GLY A 141 1.09 -2.19 22.85
CA GLY A 141 1.74 -1.26 23.78
C GLY A 141 3.07 -1.78 24.33
N THR A 142 3.74 -2.71 23.63
CA THR A 142 4.98 -3.33 24.10
C THR A 142 6.13 -2.32 24.17
N GLU A 143 6.36 -1.77 25.36
CA GLU A 143 7.34 -0.70 25.59
C GLU A 143 8.77 -1.04 25.13
N ALA A 144 9.18 -2.30 25.24
CA ALA A 144 10.49 -2.77 24.78
C ALA A 144 10.70 -2.53 23.26
N TYR A 145 9.65 -2.52 22.45
CA TYR A 145 9.74 -2.33 21.01
C TYR A 145 10.17 -0.91 20.62
N LYS A 146 10.00 0.08 21.50
CA LYS A 146 10.51 1.45 21.27
C LYS A 146 12.01 1.46 21.01
N GLY A 147 12.77 0.68 21.78
CA GLY A 147 14.23 0.57 21.62
C GLY A 147 14.63 0.02 20.25
N VAL A 148 13.94 -1.04 19.81
CA VAL A 148 14.18 -1.71 18.52
C VAL A 148 13.87 -0.75 17.35
N ILE A 149 12.71 -0.06 17.40
CA ILE A 149 12.30 0.92 16.38
C ILE A 149 13.32 2.05 16.27
N VAL A 150 13.74 2.62 17.40
CA VAL A 150 14.72 3.73 17.40
C VAL A 150 16.08 3.27 16.90
N ASN A 151 16.52 2.06 17.26
CA ASN A 151 17.80 1.55 16.79
C ASN A 151 17.78 1.22 15.29
N ALA A 152 16.70 0.64 14.79
CA ALA A 152 16.47 0.43 13.36
C ALA A 152 16.49 1.76 12.58
N ALA A 153 15.86 2.80 13.12
CA ALA A 153 15.89 4.14 12.51
C ALA A 153 17.32 4.71 12.43
N ARG A 154 18.16 4.48 13.45
CA ARG A 154 19.59 4.85 13.39
C ARG A 154 20.33 4.08 12.30
N SER A 155 20.09 2.77 12.19
CA SER A 155 20.66 1.92 11.13
C SER A 155 20.23 2.40 9.74
N LEU A 156 18.97 2.79 9.55
CA LEU A 156 18.50 3.39 8.29
C LEU A 156 19.20 4.73 8.01
N CYS A 157 19.38 5.59 9.02
CA CYS A 157 20.05 6.88 8.88
C CYS A 157 21.53 6.77 8.47
N THR A 158 22.23 5.64 8.71
CA THR A 158 23.61 5.48 8.23
C THR A 158 23.70 5.46 6.71
N ARG A 159 22.57 5.26 6.02
CA ARG A 159 22.47 5.26 4.56
C ARG A 159 22.16 6.65 3.98
N PHE A 160 21.96 7.67 4.82
CA PHE A 160 21.75 9.04 4.35
C PHE A 160 23.02 9.61 3.73
N VAL A 161 22.89 10.20 2.53
CA VAL A 161 23.97 10.86 1.80
C VAL A 161 23.72 12.37 1.87
N PRO A 162 24.43 13.13 2.74
CA PRO A 162 24.11 14.53 2.99
C PRO A 162 24.19 15.44 1.76
N ALA A 163 25.16 15.20 0.86
CA ALA A 163 25.33 16.01 -0.36
C ALA A 163 24.10 15.95 -1.27
N ALA A 164 23.44 14.79 -1.34
CA ALA A 164 22.25 14.56 -2.14
C ALA A 164 20.94 14.76 -1.35
N GLY A 165 21.00 14.74 -0.02
CA GLY A 165 19.84 14.85 0.84
C GLY A 165 18.88 13.66 0.74
N ILE A 166 19.37 12.47 0.39
CA ILE A 166 18.58 11.24 0.23
C ILE A 166 19.16 10.07 1.01
N ILE A 167 18.37 9.01 1.13
CA ILE A 167 18.77 7.74 1.74
C ILE A 167 19.09 6.81 0.58
N GLN A 168 20.29 6.22 0.58
CA GLN A 168 20.69 5.28 -0.47
C GLN A 168 19.91 3.97 -0.32
N SER A 169 19.23 3.53 -1.37
CA SER A 169 18.33 2.37 -1.30
C SER A 169 19.07 1.04 -1.12
N TRP A 170 20.11 0.79 -1.91
CA TRP A 170 20.98 -0.38 -1.76
C TRP A 170 22.43 -0.05 -2.13
N ASN A 171 23.34 -0.93 -1.74
CA ASN A 171 24.76 -0.79 -2.07
C ASN A 171 24.97 -0.86 -3.58
N ALA A 172 25.61 0.16 -4.14
CA ALA A 172 25.80 0.26 -5.58
C ALA A 172 26.62 -0.90 -6.14
N SER A 173 26.22 -1.41 -7.31
CA SER A 173 26.95 -2.44 -8.04
C SER A 173 27.74 -1.84 -9.18
N LYS A 174 29.04 -2.18 -9.27
CA LYS A 174 29.91 -1.76 -10.39
C LYS A 174 29.33 -2.14 -11.75
N ALA A 175 28.60 -3.25 -11.84
CA ALA A 175 28.02 -3.74 -13.09
C ALA A 175 26.92 -2.81 -13.65
N LYS A 176 26.23 -2.07 -12.78
CA LYS A 176 25.17 -1.12 -13.19
C LYS A 176 25.67 0.31 -13.36
N GLY A 177 26.91 0.61 -12.96
CA GLY A 177 27.48 1.96 -13.07
C GLY A 177 26.87 3.01 -12.13
N TRP A 178 25.99 2.59 -11.21
CA TRP A 178 25.40 3.46 -10.19
C TRP A 178 26.40 3.80 -9.08
N GLU A 179 26.19 4.93 -8.44
CA GLU A 179 26.96 5.43 -7.30
C GLU A 179 26.08 5.51 -6.04
N CYS A 180 24.88 6.05 -6.17
CA CYS A 180 23.89 6.16 -5.11
C CYS A 180 22.47 5.94 -5.68
N PRO A 181 22.09 4.68 -5.94
CA PRO A 181 20.74 4.36 -6.38
C PRO A 181 19.73 4.63 -5.27
N VAL A 182 18.65 5.33 -5.63
CA VAL A 182 17.50 5.62 -4.78
C VAL A 182 16.24 5.22 -5.51
N ILE A 183 15.41 4.36 -4.91
CA ILE A 183 14.15 3.89 -5.48
C ILE A 183 12.94 4.58 -4.86
N ILE A 184 11.83 4.63 -5.60
CA ILE A 184 10.60 5.27 -5.14
C ILE A 184 10.00 4.61 -3.89
N ASP A 185 10.20 3.30 -3.72
CA ASP A 185 9.80 2.48 -2.57
C ASP A 185 10.42 2.99 -1.26
N ASN A 186 11.55 3.71 -1.35
CA ASN A 186 12.23 4.29 -0.20
C ASN A 186 11.34 5.30 0.55
N MET A 187 10.35 5.88 -0.12
CA MET A 187 9.34 6.75 0.50
C MET A 187 8.57 6.05 1.62
N MET A 188 8.29 4.76 1.48
CA MET A 188 7.56 3.98 2.48
C MET A 188 8.39 3.77 3.75
N ASN A 189 9.70 3.71 3.61
CA ASN A 189 10.62 3.47 4.71
C ASN A 189 10.84 4.72 5.60
N LEU A 190 10.35 5.88 5.17
CA LEU A 190 10.43 7.13 5.94
C LEU A 190 9.54 7.12 7.19
N GLU A 191 8.50 6.27 7.21
CA GLU A 191 7.61 6.13 8.38
C GLU A 191 8.37 5.78 9.65
N LEU A 192 9.38 4.90 9.53
CA LEU A 192 10.24 4.50 10.62
C LEU A 192 10.96 5.71 11.24
N LEU A 193 11.42 6.65 10.42
CA LEU A 193 12.12 7.86 10.88
C LEU A 193 11.16 8.85 11.54
N PHE A 194 9.96 9.04 10.98
CA PHE A 194 8.94 9.87 11.61
C PHE A 194 8.51 9.29 12.96
N ALA A 195 8.33 7.97 13.05
CA ALA A 195 8.03 7.29 14.31
C ALA A 195 9.16 7.43 15.34
N ALA A 196 10.42 7.26 14.93
CA ALA A 196 11.56 7.46 15.82
C ALA A 196 11.65 8.91 16.33
N THR A 197 11.29 9.90 15.50
CA THR A 197 11.15 11.31 15.94
C THR A 197 10.11 11.43 17.05
N LYS A 198 8.90 10.89 16.85
CA LYS A 198 7.81 10.92 17.84
C LYS A 198 8.20 10.24 19.15
N LEU A 199 8.95 9.14 19.09
CA LEU A 199 9.36 8.36 20.27
C LEU A 199 10.47 9.03 21.08
N THR A 200 11.35 9.79 20.44
CA THR A 200 12.59 10.29 21.07
C THR A 200 12.66 11.79 21.23
N GLY A 201 11.91 12.55 20.42
CA GLY A 201 12.09 13.99 20.24
C GLY A 201 13.31 14.37 19.40
N ASP A 202 14.10 13.41 18.90
CA ASP A 202 15.26 13.70 18.06
C ASP A 202 14.83 14.08 16.64
N SER A 203 14.88 15.39 16.38
CA SER A 203 14.56 16.01 15.10
C SER A 203 15.48 15.59 13.94
N THR A 204 16.57 14.87 14.18
CA THR A 204 17.46 14.38 13.11
C THR A 204 16.75 13.40 12.19
N PHE A 205 15.96 12.48 12.74
CA PHE A 205 15.18 11.53 11.95
C PHE A 205 14.18 12.24 11.04
N TYR A 206 13.43 13.21 11.59
CA TYR A 206 12.49 14.05 10.84
C TYR A 206 13.16 14.82 9.70
N ARG A 207 14.30 15.48 9.98
CA ARG A 207 15.04 16.25 8.96
C ARG A 207 15.52 15.37 7.82
N ILE A 208 15.99 14.16 8.12
CA ILE A 208 16.42 13.20 7.10
C ILE A 208 15.22 12.76 6.25
N ALA A 209 14.09 12.42 6.88
CA ALA A 209 12.88 11.99 6.18
C ALA A 209 12.33 13.09 5.25
N VAL A 210 12.19 14.31 5.75
CA VAL A 210 11.74 15.48 4.96
C VAL A 210 12.72 15.81 3.83
N SER A 211 14.02 15.78 4.10
CA SER A 211 15.04 16.01 3.06
C SER A 211 14.94 14.97 1.94
N HIS A 212 14.76 13.69 2.30
CA HIS A 212 14.55 12.63 1.32
C HIS A 212 13.30 12.90 0.49
N ALA A 213 12.15 13.12 1.14
CA ALA A 213 10.88 13.35 0.45
C ALA A 213 10.95 14.54 -0.52
N ASP A 214 11.54 15.66 -0.09
CA ASP A 214 11.68 16.87 -0.90
C ASP A 214 12.61 16.70 -2.11
N ASN A 215 13.64 15.85 -1.99
CA ASN A 215 14.50 15.50 -3.12
C ASN A 215 13.82 14.50 -4.06
N THR A 216 13.02 13.57 -3.53
CA THR A 216 12.24 12.62 -4.33
C THR A 216 11.21 13.35 -5.19
N ILE A 217 10.49 14.37 -4.67
CA ILE A 217 9.58 15.22 -5.48
C ILE A 217 10.33 15.81 -6.68
N ARG A 218 11.53 16.34 -6.44
CA ARG A 218 12.30 17.07 -7.45
C ARG A 218 12.84 16.17 -8.56
N ASN A 219 13.16 14.91 -8.26
CA ASN A 219 14.00 14.10 -9.14
C ASN A 219 13.36 12.79 -9.61
N HIS A 220 12.47 12.17 -8.82
CA HIS A 220 11.80 10.91 -9.19
C HIS A 220 10.56 11.11 -10.05
N TYR A 221 9.98 12.31 -10.05
CA TYR A 221 8.77 12.60 -10.82
C TYR A 221 9.10 13.22 -12.17
N ARG A 222 8.44 12.69 -13.21
CA ARG A 222 8.41 13.27 -14.55
C ARG A 222 7.42 14.46 -14.58
N PRO A 223 7.42 15.30 -15.63
CA PRO A 223 6.51 16.44 -15.73
C PRO A 223 5.01 16.08 -15.68
N ASP A 224 4.65 14.85 -16.07
CA ASP A 224 3.28 14.32 -16.02
C ASP A 224 2.92 13.63 -14.70
N TYR A 225 3.82 13.66 -13.72
CA TYR A 225 3.72 13.02 -12.41
C TYR A 225 3.79 11.49 -12.39
N SER A 226 4.14 10.84 -13.50
CA SER A 226 4.68 9.48 -13.46
C SER A 226 6.04 9.46 -12.75
N THR A 227 6.43 8.31 -12.19
CA THR A 227 7.72 8.14 -11.53
C THR A 227 8.68 7.28 -12.31
N TRP A 228 9.95 7.68 -12.34
CA TRP A 228 11.04 6.71 -12.55
C TRP A 228 11.13 5.80 -11.33
N HIS A 229 11.51 4.53 -11.54
CA HIS A 229 11.75 3.63 -10.41
C HIS A 229 13.05 4.05 -9.70
N VAL A 230 14.17 4.21 -10.41
CA VAL A 230 15.50 4.45 -9.84
C VAL A 230 16.06 5.80 -10.27
N ILE A 231 16.57 6.58 -9.31
CA ILE A 231 17.43 7.74 -9.57
C ILE A 231 18.82 7.45 -9.00
N ASP A 232 19.86 7.60 -9.82
CA ASP A 232 21.26 7.48 -9.39
C ASP A 232 21.84 8.88 -9.13
N TYR A 233 22.37 9.08 -7.93
CA TYR A 233 22.98 10.34 -7.51
C TYR A 233 24.50 10.24 -7.37
N SER A 234 25.19 11.35 -7.61
CA SER A 234 26.58 11.55 -7.19
C SER A 234 26.64 11.72 -5.68
N LYS A 235 27.48 10.93 -4.99
CA LYS A 235 27.69 11.09 -3.54
C LYS A 235 28.53 12.31 -3.21
N ALA A 236 29.30 12.82 -4.17
CA ALA A 236 30.18 13.96 -3.97
C ALA A 236 29.40 15.28 -3.89
N ASP A 237 28.41 15.48 -4.75
CA ASP A 237 27.72 16.77 -4.92
C ASP A 237 26.19 16.68 -5.01
N GLY A 238 25.62 15.47 -4.99
CA GLY A 238 24.18 15.27 -5.05
C GLY A 238 23.54 15.47 -6.43
N SER A 239 24.34 15.62 -7.48
CA SER A 239 23.81 15.72 -8.85
C SER A 239 23.18 14.41 -9.32
N VAL A 240 22.10 14.49 -10.10
CA VAL A 240 21.48 13.33 -10.74
C VAL A 240 22.37 12.86 -11.89
N ARG A 241 22.79 11.60 -11.83
CA ARG A 241 23.63 10.94 -12.84
C ARG A 241 22.78 10.21 -13.88
N HIS A 242 21.81 9.42 -13.41
CA HIS A 242 20.96 8.60 -14.25
C HIS A 242 19.52 8.53 -13.71
N ARG A 243 18.57 8.28 -14.61
CA ARG A 243 17.18 7.96 -14.30
C ARG A 243 16.84 6.66 -15.00
N ASN A 244 16.48 5.63 -14.25
CA ASN A 244 16.36 4.27 -14.76
C ASN A 244 15.14 3.55 -14.18
N THR A 245 14.96 2.32 -14.65
CA THR A 245 14.14 1.31 -14.01
C THR A 245 14.97 0.15 -13.45
N HIS A 246 14.41 -0.54 -12.46
CA HIS A 246 14.90 -1.84 -12.01
C HIS A 246 13.88 -2.95 -12.27
N GLN A 247 12.59 -2.69 -12.01
CA GLN A 247 11.53 -3.70 -12.11
C GLN A 247 10.44 -3.36 -13.14
N GLY A 248 10.43 -2.15 -13.70
CA GLY A 248 9.48 -1.74 -14.75
C GLY A 248 9.90 -2.21 -16.13
N TYR A 249 9.01 -2.01 -17.11
CA TYR A 249 9.21 -2.38 -18.51
C TYR A 249 10.41 -1.68 -19.17
N SER A 250 10.56 -0.37 -18.96
CA SER A 250 11.69 0.41 -19.46
C SER A 250 12.02 1.57 -18.50
N ASP A 251 13.13 2.27 -18.75
CA ASP A 251 13.50 3.44 -17.95
C ASP A 251 12.43 4.55 -18.04
N GLU A 252 11.75 4.64 -19.18
CA GLU A 252 10.68 5.59 -19.45
C GLU A 252 9.29 5.12 -18.99
N SER A 253 9.14 3.84 -18.65
CA SER A 253 7.85 3.27 -18.28
C SER A 253 7.39 3.65 -16.88
N SER A 254 6.11 3.38 -16.62
CA SER A 254 5.40 3.68 -15.38
C SER A 254 5.03 2.39 -14.67
N TRP A 255 6.02 1.79 -14.00
CA TRP A 255 5.84 0.60 -13.16
C TRP A 255 4.78 0.85 -12.08
N SER A 256 3.72 0.05 -12.06
CA SER A 256 2.47 0.39 -11.36
C SER A 256 2.59 0.36 -9.84
N ARG A 257 3.34 -0.58 -9.29
CA ARG A 257 3.65 -0.60 -7.86
C ARG A 257 4.52 0.58 -7.44
N GLY A 258 5.46 1.02 -8.28
CA GLY A 258 6.24 2.23 -8.04
C GLY A 258 5.38 3.50 -8.02
N GLN A 259 4.36 3.58 -8.89
CA GLN A 259 3.39 4.68 -8.83
C GLN A 259 2.59 4.64 -7.52
N SER A 260 2.17 3.45 -7.10
CA SER A 260 1.40 3.24 -5.86
C SER A 260 2.22 3.59 -4.61
N TRP A 261 3.51 3.24 -4.57
CA TRP A 261 4.44 3.70 -3.53
C TRP A 261 4.63 5.20 -3.50
N GLY A 262 4.73 5.83 -4.68
CA GLY A 262 4.80 7.29 -4.77
C GLY A 262 3.57 7.95 -4.13
N VAL A 263 2.37 7.49 -4.47
CA VAL A 263 1.12 8.01 -3.87
C VAL A 263 1.11 7.78 -2.37
N TYR A 264 1.26 6.54 -1.92
CA TYR A 264 1.19 6.20 -0.50
C TYR A 264 2.24 6.99 0.29
N GLY A 265 3.48 7.00 -0.18
CA GLY A 265 4.61 7.68 0.47
C GLY A 265 4.35 9.16 0.75
N TYR A 266 3.66 9.87 -0.15
CA TYR A 266 3.32 11.28 0.08
C TYR A 266 2.07 11.50 0.92
N VAL A 267 1.07 10.59 0.86
CA VAL A 267 -0.03 10.58 1.84
C VAL A 267 0.54 10.43 3.25
N LEU A 268 1.49 9.52 3.42
CA LEU A 268 2.22 9.29 4.65
C LEU A 268 3.03 10.51 5.09
N CYS A 269 3.80 11.13 4.19
CA CYS A 269 4.55 12.34 4.54
C CYS A 269 3.60 13.48 4.95
N TYR A 270 2.43 13.61 4.33
CA TYR A 270 1.43 14.58 4.74
C TYR A 270 0.88 14.29 6.14
N ARG A 271 0.51 13.03 6.45
CA ARG A 271 0.09 12.61 7.79
C ARG A 271 1.12 13.01 8.86
N GLU A 272 2.40 12.81 8.58
CA GLU A 272 3.47 12.97 9.55
C GLU A 272 3.95 14.42 9.72
N THR A 273 3.70 15.29 8.74
CA THR A 273 4.25 16.66 8.71
C THR A 273 3.19 17.77 8.66
N GLY A 274 2.00 17.48 8.14
CA GLY A 274 0.97 18.46 7.80
C GLY A 274 1.37 19.41 6.65
N ASP A 275 2.49 19.17 5.95
CA ASP A 275 2.96 20.05 4.88
C ASP A 275 2.17 19.80 3.59
N GLN A 276 1.38 20.80 3.18
CA GLN A 276 0.47 20.74 2.04
C GLN A 276 1.14 20.30 0.73
N LYS A 277 2.45 20.55 0.55
CA LYS A 277 3.16 20.14 -0.67
C LYS A 277 3.11 18.63 -0.89
N TYR A 278 3.08 17.83 0.18
CA TYR A 278 3.00 16.37 0.09
C TYR A 278 1.59 15.91 -0.29
N LEU A 279 0.55 16.54 0.26
CA LEU A 279 -0.82 16.27 -0.16
C LEU A 279 -1.01 16.61 -1.64
N ASP A 280 -0.57 17.79 -2.07
CA ASP A 280 -0.65 18.20 -3.47
C ASP A 280 0.12 17.22 -4.40
N GLN A 281 1.29 16.74 -3.96
CA GLN A 281 2.07 15.75 -4.72
C GLN A 281 1.34 14.41 -4.86
N ALA A 282 0.72 13.89 -3.79
CA ALA A 282 -0.04 12.65 -3.82
C ALA A 282 -1.24 12.75 -4.79
N GLU A 283 -1.96 13.87 -4.76
CA GLU A 283 -3.09 14.11 -5.65
C GLU A 283 -2.69 14.20 -7.13
N LYS A 284 -1.56 14.86 -7.42
CA LYS A 284 -1.00 14.95 -8.78
C LYS A 284 -0.54 13.59 -9.31
N ALA A 285 0.10 12.78 -8.48
CA ALA A 285 0.44 11.40 -8.83
C ALA A 285 -0.82 10.55 -9.11
N LEU A 286 -1.93 10.81 -8.40
CA LEU A 286 -3.21 10.17 -8.67
C LEU A 286 -3.90 10.68 -9.92
N GLU A 287 -3.72 11.95 -10.28
CA GLU A 287 -4.18 12.47 -11.57
C GLU A 287 -3.51 11.75 -12.73
N PHE A 288 -2.21 11.47 -12.64
CA PHE A 288 -1.51 10.62 -13.59
C PHE A 288 -2.14 9.23 -13.67
N ILE A 289 -2.26 8.52 -12.54
CA ILE A 289 -2.83 7.16 -12.53
C ILE A 289 -4.24 7.14 -13.11
N ALA A 290 -5.14 8.04 -12.67
CA ALA A 290 -6.52 8.10 -13.14
C ALA A 290 -6.64 8.49 -14.62
N GLY A 291 -5.70 9.30 -15.12
CA GLY A 291 -5.66 9.79 -16.49
C GLY A 291 -4.91 8.86 -17.45
N HIS A 292 -4.22 7.84 -16.94
CA HIS A 292 -3.42 6.95 -17.78
C HIS A 292 -4.34 6.14 -18.72
N PRO A 293 -4.08 6.09 -20.04
CA PRO A 293 -4.95 5.40 -20.99
C PRO A 293 -5.10 3.90 -20.72
N ASN A 294 -4.08 3.30 -20.08
CA ASN A 294 -4.06 1.90 -19.68
C ASN A 294 -4.48 1.67 -18.21
N TYR A 295 -5.01 2.69 -17.52
CA TYR A 295 -5.57 2.46 -16.19
C TYR A 295 -6.85 1.62 -16.31
N PRO A 296 -6.93 0.45 -15.68
CA PRO A 296 -8.01 -0.50 -15.94
C PRO A 296 -9.32 -0.10 -15.25
N GLU A 297 -10.46 -0.38 -15.88
CA GLU A 297 -11.78 -0.01 -15.35
C GLU A 297 -12.10 -0.64 -13.99
N ASP A 298 -11.62 -1.88 -13.76
CA ASP A 298 -11.77 -2.64 -12.51
C ASP A 298 -10.87 -2.11 -11.38
N GLY A 299 -9.96 -1.18 -11.67
CA GLY A 299 -9.09 -0.47 -10.73
C GLY A 299 -7.80 -1.19 -10.32
N VAL A 300 -7.61 -2.47 -10.69
CA VAL A 300 -6.37 -3.20 -10.36
C VAL A 300 -5.35 -2.97 -11.47
N PRO A 301 -4.16 -2.37 -11.25
CA PRO A 301 -3.25 -2.05 -12.34
C PRO A 301 -2.69 -3.26 -13.11
N TYR A 302 -2.30 -3.06 -14.37
CA TYR A 302 -1.28 -3.91 -15.00
C TYR A 302 0.05 -3.78 -14.24
N TRP A 303 0.97 -4.74 -14.38
CA TRP A 303 2.27 -4.69 -13.70
C TRP A 303 3.11 -3.45 -14.07
N ASP A 304 2.93 -2.94 -15.29
CA ASP A 304 3.47 -1.66 -15.78
C ASP A 304 2.43 -1.02 -16.69
N PHE A 305 2.17 0.28 -16.52
CA PHE A 305 1.16 0.99 -17.30
C PHE A 305 1.54 1.16 -18.78
N ASP A 306 2.83 1.07 -19.12
CA ASP A 306 3.35 1.26 -20.48
C ASP A 306 3.80 -0.05 -21.12
N SER A 307 3.42 -1.21 -20.56
CA SER A 307 3.73 -2.50 -21.16
C SER A 307 3.11 -2.61 -22.57
N PRO A 308 3.89 -2.98 -23.60
CA PRO A 308 3.42 -3.05 -24.98
C PRO A 308 2.44 -4.22 -25.21
N ASP A 309 2.43 -5.17 -24.28
CA ASP A 309 1.63 -6.39 -24.36
C ASP A 309 0.22 -6.19 -23.78
N ILE A 310 -0.15 -4.98 -23.34
CA ILE A 310 -1.51 -4.67 -22.87
C ILE A 310 -2.52 -4.82 -24.04
N PRO A 311 -3.67 -5.52 -23.84
CA PRO A 311 -4.19 -6.04 -22.57
C PRO A 311 -3.75 -7.46 -22.20
N ASP A 312 -3.00 -8.14 -23.05
CA ASP A 312 -2.55 -9.54 -22.93
C ASP A 312 -1.28 -9.69 -22.05
N THR A 313 -1.24 -8.99 -20.92
CA THR A 313 -0.12 -9.02 -19.96
C THR A 313 -0.61 -9.11 -18.52
N TYR A 314 0.34 -9.24 -17.59
CA TYR A 314 0.05 -9.50 -16.18
C TYR A 314 -0.53 -8.29 -15.45
N ARG A 315 -1.35 -8.59 -14.45
CA ARG A 315 -1.87 -7.65 -13.45
C ARG A 315 -0.96 -7.63 -12.24
N ASP A 316 -1.06 -6.59 -11.43
CA ASP A 316 -0.38 -6.56 -10.14
C ASP A 316 -1.35 -6.19 -9.02
N ALA A 317 -1.91 -7.22 -8.39
CA ALA A 317 -2.81 -7.08 -7.25
C ALA A 317 -2.16 -6.33 -6.08
N SER A 318 -0.85 -6.45 -5.91
CA SER A 318 -0.10 -5.73 -4.87
C SER A 318 -0.16 -4.21 -5.08
N ALA A 319 0.06 -3.72 -6.30
CA ALA A 319 -0.12 -2.31 -6.65
C ALA A 319 -1.54 -1.83 -6.34
N GLY A 320 -2.55 -2.64 -6.68
CA GLY A 320 -3.95 -2.35 -6.35
C GLY A 320 -4.18 -2.21 -4.84
N ALA A 321 -3.70 -3.16 -4.03
CA ALA A 321 -3.88 -3.16 -2.59
C ALA A 321 -3.19 -1.94 -1.91
N ILE A 322 -1.97 -1.62 -2.34
CA ILE A 322 -1.22 -0.44 -1.87
C ILE A 322 -1.99 0.85 -2.19
N LEU A 323 -2.44 0.99 -3.45
CA LEU A 323 -3.18 2.15 -3.91
C LEU A 323 -4.51 2.31 -3.17
N ALA A 324 -5.25 1.22 -2.96
CA ALA A 324 -6.50 1.25 -2.20
C ALA A 324 -6.29 1.71 -0.76
N SER A 325 -5.25 1.19 -0.08
CA SER A 325 -4.91 1.63 1.28
C SER A 325 -4.59 3.13 1.33
N ALA A 326 -3.77 3.62 0.40
CA ALA A 326 -3.42 5.04 0.31
C ALA A 326 -4.64 5.93 0.02
N LEU A 327 -5.53 5.50 -0.87
CA LEU A 327 -6.75 6.22 -1.24
C LEU A 327 -7.73 6.36 -0.07
N TYR A 328 -7.90 5.31 0.75
CA TYR A 328 -8.75 5.42 1.94
C TYR A 328 -8.22 6.46 2.92
N GLU A 329 -6.93 6.47 3.19
CA GLU A 329 -6.34 7.49 4.07
C GLU A 329 -6.42 8.88 3.46
N LEU A 330 -6.09 9.03 2.17
CA LEU A 330 -6.20 10.30 1.46
C LEU A 330 -7.63 10.87 1.50
N SER A 331 -8.65 10.02 1.46
CA SER A 331 -10.05 10.45 1.55
C SER A 331 -10.40 11.16 2.86
N THR A 332 -9.57 11.03 3.89
CA THR A 332 -9.70 11.78 5.16
C THR A 332 -9.06 13.17 5.13
N TYR A 333 -8.21 13.43 4.14
CA TYR A 333 -7.45 14.67 4.00
C TYR A 333 -7.96 15.55 2.86
N SER A 334 -8.63 14.97 1.85
CA SER A 334 -9.07 15.69 0.65
C SER A 334 -10.40 15.17 0.09
N ASP A 335 -11.22 16.10 -0.40
CA ASP A 335 -12.48 15.88 -1.10
C ASP A 335 -12.43 16.27 -2.58
N ARG A 336 -11.23 16.55 -3.14
CA ARG A 336 -11.06 16.97 -4.55
C ARG A 336 -11.59 15.93 -5.56
N LYS A 337 -11.55 14.65 -5.19
CA LYS A 337 -12.14 13.52 -5.94
C LYS A 337 -12.78 12.54 -4.97
N ASP A 338 -13.60 11.64 -5.49
CA ASP A 338 -14.15 10.51 -4.72
C ASP A 338 -13.08 9.43 -4.49
N TYR A 339 -12.07 9.72 -3.66
CA TYR A 339 -10.97 8.81 -3.35
C TYR A 339 -11.47 7.55 -2.63
N LYS A 340 -12.48 7.68 -1.75
CA LYS A 340 -13.11 6.53 -1.10
C LYS A 340 -13.80 5.64 -2.12
N GLY A 341 -14.62 6.19 -3.01
CA GLY A 341 -15.29 5.42 -4.06
C GLY A 341 -14.30 4.76 -5.03
N TRP A 342 -13.16 5.40 -5.27
CA TRP A 342 -12.06 4.79 -6.02
C TRP A 342 -11.46 3.58 -5.26
N ALA A 343 -11.12 3.74 -3.98
CA ALA A 343 -10.65 2.65 -3.15
C ALA A 343 -11.66 1.51 -3.04
N ASP A 344 -12.95 1.82 -2.88
CA ASP A 344 -14.05 0.86 -2.82
C ASP A 344 -14.12 0.00 -4.09
N ARG A 345 -13.87 0.59 -5.27
CA ARG A 345 -13.82 -0.15 -6.54
C ARG A 345 -12.67 -1.15 -6.56
N ILE A 346 -11.47 -0.70 -6.22
CA ILE A 346 -10.28 -1.57 -6.17
C ILE A 346 -10.52 -2.72 -5.19
N MET A 347 -11.01 -2.42 -3.98
CA MET A 347 -11.28 -3.44 -2.97
C MET A 347 -12.37 -4.42 -3.39
N THR A 348 -13.43 -3.96 -4.07
CA THR A 348 -14.47 -4.85 -4.61
C THR A 348 -13.88 -5.84 -5.61
N THR A 349 -12.99 -5.36 -6.50
CA THR A 349 -12.31 -6.21 -7.47
C THR A 349 -11.35 -7.19 -6.80
N LEU A 350 -10.52 -6.72 -5.86
CA LEU A 350 -9.57 -7.56 -5.13
C LEU A 350 -10.27 -8.63 -4.27
N SER A 351 -11.44 -8.33 -3.72
CA SER A 351 -12.28 -9.27 -2.97
C SER A 351 -13.04 -10.26 -3.84
N GLY A 352 -13.07 -10.06 -5.16
CA GLY A 352 -13.76 -10.92 -6.11
C GLY A 352 -12.96 -12.19 -6.45
N PRO A 353 -13.61 -13.20 -7.06
CA PRO A 353 -13.00 -14.50 -7.38
C PRO A 353 -11.86 -14.42 -8.39
N THR A 354 -11.70 -13.28 -9.08
CA THR A 354 -10.56 -13.04 -9.98
C THR A 354 -9.27 -12.86 -9.21
N TYR A 355 -9.27 -12.23 -8.03
CA TYR A 355 -8.04 -11.89 -7.30
C TYR A 355 -7.98 -12.50 -5.91
N ARG A 356 -9.12 -12.76 -5.25
CA ARG A 356 -9.15 -13.43 -3.96
C ARG A 356 -9.13 -14.94 -4.12
N ALA A 357 -8.20 -15.60 -3.44
CA ALA A 357 -8.08 -17.05 -3.48
C ALA A 357 -9.33 -17.75 -2.90
N PRO A 358 -9.68 -18.95 -3.38
CA PRO A 358 -10.55 -19.85 -2.63
C PRO A 358 -9.92 -20.26 -1.29
N LEU A 359 -10.76 -20.54 -0.29
CA LEU A 359 -10.29 -20.95 1.04
C LEU A 359 -9.49 -22.27 0.97
N GLY A 360 -8.29 -22.27 1.53
CA GLY A 360 -7.34 -23.40 1.53
C GLY A 360 -6.48 -23.52 0.26
N GLU A 361 -6.68 -22.64 -0.72
CA GLU A 361 -5.88 -22.59 -1.94
C GLU A 361 -4.81 -21.48 -1.90
N ASN A 362 -4.06 -21.31 -2.99
CA ASN A 362 -3.05 -20.26 -3.16
C ASN A 362 -1.95 -20.24 -2.08
N GLY A 363 -1.62 -21.41 -1.51
CA GLY A 363 -0.71 -21.50 -0.37
C GLY A 363 -1.18 -20.72 0.85
N ASP A 364 -2.49 -20.58 0.99
CA ASP A 364 -3.18 -19.85 2.05
C ASP A 364 -2.98 -18.31 2.03
N PHE A 365 -2.39 -17.73 0.97
CA PHE A 365 -2.35 -16.28 0.78
C PHE A 365 -3.72 -15.73 0.38
N LEU A 366 -3.99 -14.46 0.69
CA LEU A 366 -5.29 -13.84 0.44
C LEU A 366 -5.49 -13.52 -1.04
N LEU A 367 -4.51 -12.86 -1.64
CA LEU A 367 -4.57 -12.37 -3.00
C LEU A 367 -3.71 -13.20 -3.96
N MET A 368 -4.21 -13.37 -5.17
CA MET A 368 -3.55 -13.94 -6.34
C MET A 368 -3.03 -12.81 -7.26
N HIS A 369 -2.31 -13.16 -8.32
CA HIS A 369 -1.99 -12.26 -9.43
C HIS A 369 -1.21 -10.99 -9.06
N SER A 370 -0.16 -11.12 -8.26
CA SER A 370 0.85 -10.07 -8.09
C SER A 370 2.09 -10.34 -8.96
N VAL A 371 2.85 -9.28 -9.25
CA VAL A 371 4.10 -9.37 -10.04
C VAL A 371 5.25 -8.72 -9.29
N GLY A 372 6.18 -9.50 -8.77
CA GLY A 372 7.39 -9.02 -8.11
C GLY A 372 8.33 -8.32 -9.10
N SER A 373 8.82 -9.03 -10.11
CA SER A 373 9.69 -8.43 -11.12
C SER A 373 9.68 -9.18 -12.44
N LEU A 374 8.82 -8.73 -13.37
CA LEU A 374 8.71 -9.34 -14.69
C LEU A 374 10.02 -9.33 -15.51
N PRO A 375 10.81 -8.23 -15.58
CA PRO A 375 12.06 -8.22 -16.34
C PRO A 375 13.12 -9.24 -15.88
N HIS A 376 12.98 -9.73 -14.64
CA HIS A 376 13.88 -10.72 -14.05
C HIS A 376 13.26 -12.13 -14.01
N ASN A 377 12.06 -12.31 -14.58
CA ASN A 377 11.27 -13.53 -14.48
C ASN A 377 11.16 -14.06 -13.04
N SER A 378 10.91 -13.15 -12.10
CA SER A 378 10.86 -13.44 -10.67
C SER A 378 9.51 -13.03 -10.10
N GLU A 379 8.84 -13.97 -9.42
CA GLU A 379 7.55 -13.73 -8.77
C GLU A 379 6.50 -13.18 -9.74
N VAL A 380 6.33 -13.86 -10.89
CA VAL A 380 5.40 -13.46 -11.93
C VAL A 380 4.09 -14.21 -11.76
N ASP A 381 2.99 -13.49 -11.56
CA ASP A 381 1.64 -14.05 -11.40
C ASP A 381 1.51 -15.00 -10.20
N VAL A 382 1.91 -14.51 -9.02
CA VAL A 382 1.96 -15.28 -7.77
C VAL A 382 1.36 -14.48 -6.61
N PRO A 383 1.00 -15.13 -5.49
CA PRO A 383 0.73 -14.40 -4.25
C PRO A 383 2.00 -13.75 -3.70
N LEU A 384 1.86 -12.60 -3.04
CA LEU A 384 2.96 -11.90 -2.39
C LEU A 384 2.52 -11.41 -1.01
N ASN A 385 3.33 -11.66 0.02
CA ASN A 385 2.98 -11.35 1.41
C ASN A 385 2.67 -9.85 1.65
N TYR A 386 3.30 -8.93 0.92
CA TYR A 386 2.97 -7.51 0.98
C TYR A 386 1.62 -7.17 0.34
N ALA A 387 1.16 -7.91 -0.69
CA ALA A 387 -0.17 -7.71 -1.24
C ALA A 387 -1.24 -7.98 -0.17
N ASP A 388 -1.09 -9.08 0.57
CA ASP A 388 -1.96 -9.43 1.69
C ASP A 388 -1.92 -8.36 2.80
N TYR A 389 -0.73 -7.89 3.16
CA TYR A 389 -0.55 -6.86 4.19
C TYR A 389 -1.33 -5.58 3.86
N TYR A 390 -1.15 -5.03 2.66
CA TYR A 390 -1.84 -3.80 2.25
C TYR A 390 -3.33 -4.02 1.99
N PHE A 391 -3.74 -5.23 1.61
CA PHE A 391 -5.16 -5.58 1.51
C PHE A 391 -5.84 -5.57 2.87
N LEU A 392 -5.22 -6.17 3.90
CA LEU A 392 -5.70 -6.14 5.28
C LEU A 392 -5.70 -4.72 5.85
N GLU A 393 -4.67 -3.93 5.57
CA GLU A 393 -4.65 -2.51 5.94
C GLU A 393 -5.82 -1.74 5.29
N ALA A 394 -6.06 -1.95 4.00
CA ALA A 394 -7.15 -1.30 3.28
C ALA A 394 -8.53 -1.71 3.84
N LEU A 395 -8.73 -2.99 4.19
CA LEU A 395 -9.94 -3.46 4.89
C LEU A 395 -10.13 -2.75 6.23
N LYS A 396 -9.05 -2.60 7.00
CA LYS A 396 -9.08 -1.89 8.28
C LYS A 396 -9.46 -0.43 8.09
N ARG A 397 -8.81 0.28 7.16
CA ARG A 397 -9.09 1.69 6.85
C ARG A 397 -10.53 1.89 6.38
N LYS A 398 -11.01 1.03 5.47
CA LYS A 398 -12.40 1.03 5.02
C LYS A 398 -13.36 0.91 6.20
N ARG A 399 -13.13 -0.06 7.08
CA ARG A 399 -13.97 -0.28 8.26
C ARG A 399 -14.03 0.93 9.18
N ASP A 400 -12.90 1.58 9.40
CA ASP A 400 -12.84 2.77 10.26
C ASP A 400 -13.58 3.97 9.66
N LEU A 401 -13.70 4.06 8.34
CA LEU A 401 -14.48 5.09 7.63
C LEU A 401 -15.98 4.81 7.59
N GLU A 402 -16.39 3.56 7.83
CA GLU A 402 -17.79 3.12 7.72
C GLU A 402 -18.46 2.88 9.08
N LYS A 403 -17.70 3.01 10.18
CA LYS A 403 -18.21 3.12 11.55
C LYS A 403 -18.60 4.56 11.86
#